data_AF-D4K993-F1
#
_entry.id   AF-D4K993-F1
#
_cell.length_a   1.000
_cell.length_b   1.000
_cell.length_c   1.000
_cell.angle_alpha   90.00
_cell.angle_beta   90.00
_cell.angle_gamma   90.00
#
_symmetry.space_group_name_H-M   'P 1'
#
loop_
_entity.id
_entity.type
_entity.pdbx_description
1 polymer ?
#
loop_
_entity_poly.entity_id
_entity_poly.type
_entity_poly.pdbx_seq_one_letter_code
_entity_poly.pdbx_strand_id
1 'polypeptide(L)'
;MKSDFLTNLFFRALQTVSIATMLVRLLLPVAIVAALYLLWRIARNLEKPPKLTEEVKIVRKSLSETLKENRTRCKMTQEFVAETIGVSRQAVSKWENGVSHS
;
A
#
# COMPACT_ATOMS: atom_id res chain seq x y z
N MET A 1 -30.90 24.45 56.10
CA MET A 1 -29.75 23.52 56.10
C MET A 1 -29.91 22.35 55.13
N LYS A 2 -30.92 21.48 55.28
CA LYS A 2 -31.13 20.33 54.37
C LYS A 2 -31.61 20.75 52.97
N SER A 3 -32.45 21.80 52.88
CA SER A 3 -32.88 22.42 51.63
C SER A 3 -31.69 22.98 50.85
N ASP A 4 -30.85 23.78 51.51
CA ASP A 4 -29.71 24.47 50.89
C ASP A 4 -28.67 23.48 50.35
N PHE A 5 -28.45 22.39 51.09
CA PHE A 5 -27.60 21.28 50.66
C PHE A 5 -28.13 20.60 49.39
N LEU A 6 -29.43 20.31 49.33
CA LEU A 6 -30.06 19.66 48.18
C LEU A 6 -30.06 20.57 46.94
N THR A 7 -30.33 21.87 47.09
CA THR A 7 -30.24 22.82 45.96
C THR A 7 -28.81 22.93 45.44
N ASN A 8 -27.82 23.05 46.32
CA ASN A 8 -26.42 23.12 45.89
C ASN A 8 -25.97 21.83 45.18
N LEU A 9 -26.39 20.66 45.67
CA LEU A 9 -26.11 19.38 45.03
C LEU A 9 -26.77 19.30 43.63
N PHE A 10 -28.02 19.74 43.51
CA PHE A 10 -28.76 19.76 42.25
C PHE A 10 -28.11 20.68 41.20
N PHE A 11 -27.75 21.92 41.57
CA PHE A 11 -27.09 22.85 40.66
C PHE A 11 -25.72 22.34 40.20
N ARG A 12 -24.94 21.71 41.09
CA ARG A 12 -23.66 21.10 40.73
C ARG A 12 -23.84 19.94 39.75
N ALA A 13 -24.85 19.09 39.96
CA ALA A 13 -25.18 18.00 39.03
C ALA A 13 -25.62 18.52 37.66
N LEU A 14 -26.43 19.58 37.61
CA LEU A 14 -26.84 20.19 36.34
C LEU A 14 -25.64 20.81 35.60
N GLN A 15 -24.74 21.46 36.33
CA GLN A 15 -23.55 22.07 35.77
C GLN A 15 -22.56 21.03 35.23
N THR A 16 -22.35 19.90 35.91
CA THR A 16 -21.46 18.84 35.40
C THR A 16 -22.01 18.20 34.13
N VAL A 17 -23.32 17.97 34.04
CA VAL A 17 -23.96 17.45 32.83
C VAL A 17 -23.83 18.45 31.67
N SER A 18 -24.04 19.75 31.92
CA SER A 18 -23.88 20.79 30.91
C SER A 18 -22.44 20.84 30.37
N ILE A 19 -21.44 20.82 31.25
CA ILE A 19 -20.02 20.79 30.85
C ILE A 19 -19.70 19.53 30.05
N ALA A 20 -20.16 18.36 30.51
CA ALA A 20 -19.94 17.10 29.81
C ALA A 20 -20.54 17.12 28.39
N THR A 21 -21.76 17.63 28.22
CA THR A 21 -22.39 17.73 26.90
C THR A 21 -21.66 18.70 25.97
N MET A 22 -21.11 19.81 26.48
CA MET A 22 -20.31 20.75 25.70
C MET A 22 -18.98 20.12 25.26
N LEU A 23 -18.31 19.39 26.15
CA LEU A 23 -17.07 18.67 25.82
C LEU A 23 -17.30 17.61 24.74
N VAL A 24 -18.37 16.82 24.85
CA VAL A 24 -18.71 15.81 23.84
C VAL A 24 -19.00 16.48 22.49
N ARG A 25 -19.77 17.57 22.46
CA ARG A 25 -20.05 18.30 21.22
C ARG A 25 -18.80 18.87 20.55
N LEU A 26 -17.78 19.24 21.33
CA LEU A 26 -16.53 19.75 20.81
C LEU A 26 -15.58 18.63 20.34
N LEU A 27 -15.44 17.57 21.14
CA LEU A 27 -14.46 16.51 20.90
C LEU A 27 -14.94 15.47 19.88
N LEU A 28 -16.24 15.18 19.83
CA LEU A 28 -16.80 14.15 18.95
C LEU A 28 -16.57 14.47 17.46
N PRO A 29 -16.82 15.69 16.94
CA PRO A 29 -16.54 16.03 15.55
C PRO A 29 -15.05 15.93 15.21
N VAL A 30 -14.18 16.37 16.12
CA VAL A 30 -12.72 16.29 15.94
C VAL A 30 -12.28 14.84 15.84
N ALA A 31 -12.80 13.96 16.70
CA ALA A 31 -12.52 12.53 16.65
C ALA A 31 -13.01 11.88 15.35
N ILE A 32 -14.19 12.28 14.85
CA ILE A 32 -14.73 11.78 13.57
C ILE A 32 -13.83 12.20 12.41
N VAL A 33 -13.42 13.47 12.34
CA VAL A 33 -12.53 13.96 11.27
C VAL A 33 -11.18 13.24 11.32
N ALA A 34 -10.61 13.05 12.52
CA ALA A 34 -9.38 12.29 12.69
C ALA A 34 -9.53 10.83 12.23
N ALA A 35 -10.63 10.17 12.56
CA ALA A 35 -10.92 8.80 12.13
C ALA A 35 -11.03 8.69 10.60
N LEU A 36 -11.76 9.61 9.96
CA LEU A 36 -11.88 9.66 8.50
C LEU A 36 -10.53 9.91 7.83
N TYR A 37 -9.72 10.82 8.37
CA TYR A 37 -8.37 11.08 7.87
C TYR A 37 -7.47 9.84 7.95
N LEU A 38 -7.52 9.11 9.07
CA LEU A 38 -6.75 7.88 9.25
C LEU A 38 -7.21 6.78 8.27
N LEU A 39 -8.52 6.60 8.09
CA LEU A 39 -9.07 5.64 7.12
C LEU A 39 -8.62 5.97 5.70
N TRP A 40 -8.70 7.24 5.29
CA TRP A 40 -8.23 7.70 3.98
C TRP A 40 -6.72 7.48 3.81
N ARG A 41 -5.93 7.74 4.87
CA ARG A 41 -4.48 7.52 4.85
C ARG A 41 -4.12 6.05 4.69
N ILE A 42 -4.83 5.15 5.38
CA ILE A 42 -4.63 3.70 5.26
C ILE A 42 -5.01 3.23 3.86
N ALA A 43 -6.17 3.65 3.36
CA ALA A 43 -6.62 3.31 2.00
C ALA A 43 -5.59 3.72 0.94
N ARG A 44 -5.09 4.96 1.00
CA ARG A 44 -4.03 5.43 0.09
C ARG A 44 -2.70 4.72 0.27
N ASN A 45 -2.39 4.22 1.45
CA ASN A 45 -1.15 3.48 1.66
C ASN A 45 -1.24 2.04 1.11
N LEU A 46 -2.45 1.48 1.03
CA LEU A 46 -2.72 0.18 0.40
C LEU A 46 -2.82 0.27 -1.13
N GLU A 47 -3.27 1.40 -1.67
CA GLU A 47 -3.28 1.69 -3.11
C GLU A 47 -1.89 1.83 -3.73
N LYS A 48 -0.85 2.07 -2.91
CA LYS A 48 0.51 2.11 -3.43
C LYS A 48 0.83 0.72 -3.97
N PRO A 49 1.01 0.55 -5.29
CA PRO A 49 1.44 -0.73 -5.83
C PRO A 49 2.72 -1.12 -5.07
N PRO A 50 2.88 -2.39 -4.71
CA PRO A 50 4.11 -2.81 -4.06
C PRO A 50 5.28 -2.40 -4.97
N LYS A 51 6.48 -2.22 -4.41
CA LYS A 51 7.70 -1.82 -5.15
C LYS A 51 8.17 -2.87 -6.18
N LEU A 52 7.25 -3.56 -6.87
CA LEU A 52 7.48 -4.48 -7.98
C LEU A 52 8.37 -3.85 -9.04
N THR A 53 8.35 -2.53 -9.22
CA THR A 53 9.12 -1.92 -10.32
C THR A 53 10.63 -2.01 -10.14
N GLU A 54 11.17 -2.06 -8.92
CA GLU A 54 12.64 -2.17 -8.74
C GLU A 54 13.08 -3.63 -8.65
N GLU A 55 12.42 -4.45 -7.83
CA GLU A 55 12.73 -5.88 -7.72
C GLU A 55 12.51 -6.62 -9.03
N VAL A 56 11.38 -6.38 -9.73
CA VAL A 56 11.13 -7.03 -11.04
C VAL A 56 12.09 -6.52 -12.09
N LYS A 57 12.53 -5.26 -12.02
CA LYS A 57 13.52 -4.71 -12.96
C LYS A 57 14.90 -5.31 -12.73
N ILE A 58 15.31 -5.51 -11.48
CA ILE A 58 16.55 -6.21 -11.13
C ILE A 58 16.49 -7.67 -11.59
N VAL A 59 15.41 -8.39 -11.26
CA VAL A 59 15.22 -9.79 -11.66
C VAL A 59 15.17 -9.94 -13.18
N ARG A 60 14.54 -9.01 -13.89
CA ARG A 60 14.47 -9.04 -15.35
C ARG A 60 15.82 -8.73 -15.99
N LYS A 61 16.57 -7.77 -15.43
CA LYS A 61 17.92 -7.46 -15.88
C LYS A 61 18.85 -8.66 -15.66
N SER A 62 18.82 -9.27 -14.47
CA SER A 62 19.61 -10.47 -14.18
C SER A 62 19.20 -11.66 -15.05
N LEU A 63 17.91 -11.85 -15.33
CA LEU A 63 17.42 -12.88 -16.25
C LEU A 63 17.93 -12.66 -17.68
N SER A 64 17.86 -11.42 -18.19
CA SER A 64 18.31 -11.09 -19.54
C SER A 64 19.81 -11.31 -19.74
N GLU A 65 20.62 -10.93 -18.74
CA GLU A 65 22.07 -11.15 -18.72
C GLU A 65 22.39 -12.64 -18.62
N THR A 66 21.77 -13.36 -17.68
CA THR A 66 21.97 -14.79 -17.46
C THR A 66 21.57 -15.64 -18.68
N LEU A 67 20.48 -15.28 -19.36
CA LEU A 67 20.03 -16.01 -20.54
C LEU A 67 21.02 -15.85 -21.71
N LYS A 68 21.50 -14.63 -21.94
CA LYS A 68 22.47 -14.32 -23.00
C LYS A 68 23.84 -14.95 -22.72
N GLU A 69 24.29 -14.92 -21.46
CA GLU A 69 25.51 -15.59 -21.02
C GLU A 69 25.44 -17.10 -21.18
N ASN A 70 24.34 -17.73 -20.77
CA ASN A 70 24.13 -19.16 -20.97
C ASN A 70 24.14 -19.54 -22.45
N ARG A 71 23.43 -18.78 -23.30
CA ARG A 71 23.39 -19.04 -24.73
C ARG A 71 24.78 -18.96 -25.37
N THR A 72 25.56 -17.93 -25.04
CA THR A 72 26.92 -17.75 -25.58
C THR A 72 27.89 -18.81 -25.03
N ARG A 73 27.81 -19.14 -23.74
CA ARG A 73 28.60 -20.21 -23.11
C ARG A 73 28.33 -21.57 -23.75
N CYS A 74 27.06 -21.88 -24.01
CA CYS A 74 26.64 -23.11 -24.66
C CYS A 74 26.76 -23.07 -26.19
N LYS A 75 27.27 -21.98 -26.78
CA LYS A 75 27.37 -21.76 -28.24
C LYS A 75 26.05 -22.00 -29.00
N MET A 76 24.93 -21.65 -28.37
CA MET A 76 23.60 -21.85 -28.92
C MET A 76 23.12 -20.60 -29.70
N THR A 77 22.26 -20.81 -30.68
CA THR A 77 21.57 -19.73 -31.39
C THR A 77 20.23 -19.42 -30.70
N GLN A 78 19.66 -18.23 -30.95
CA GLN A 78 18.35 -17.90 -30.39
C GLN A 78 17.27 -18.83 -30.96
N GLU A 79 17.45 -19.28 -32.20
CA GLU A 79 16.63 -20.26 -32.90
C GLU A 79 16.65 -21.62 -32.20
N PHE A 80 17.83 -22.11 -31.82
CA PHE A 80 17.97 -23.37 -31.12
C PHE A 80 17.35 -23.33 -29.71
N VAL A 81 17.56 -22.23 -28.97
CA VAL A 81 16.94 -22.03 -27.65
C VAL A 81 15.42 -21.93 -27.77
N ALA A 82 14.93 -21.25 -28.80
CA ALA A 82 13.51 -21.10 -29.09
C ALA A 82 12.86 -22.46 -29.40
N GLU A 83 13.49 -23.28 -30.23
CA GLU A 83 13.04 -24.63 -30.57
C GLU A 83 13.03 -25.55 -29.34
N THR A 84 14.08 -25.49 -28.51
CA THR A 84 14.22 -26.32 -27.31
C THR A 84 13.15 -25.98 -26.25
N ILE A 85 12.80 -24.70 -26.11
CA ILE A 85 11.83 -24.22 -25.10
C ILE A 85 10.41 -24.16 -25.68
N GLY A 86 10.23 -24.34 -26.99
CA GLY A 86 8.91 -24.28 -27.65
C GLY A 86 8.33 -22.87 -27.74
N VAL A 87 9.18 -21.86 -27.87
CA VAL A 87 8.78 -20.45 -28.00
C VAL A 87 9.28 -19.85 -29.31
N SER A 88 8.82 -18.66 -29.69
CA SER A 88 9.37 -18.00 -30.88
C SER A 88 10.77 -17.44 -30.62
N ARG A 89 11.63 -17.42 -31.64
CA ARG A 89 12.93 -16.74 -31.58
C ARG A 89 12.79 -15.27 -31.17
N GLN A 90 11.70 -14.62 -31.60
CA GLN A 90 11.39 -13.25 -31.21
C GLN A 90 11.14 -13.12 -29.69
N ALA A 91 10.54 -14.12 -29.04
CA ALA A 91 10.38 -14.15 -27.60
C ALA A 91 11.73 -14.26 -26.88
N VAL A 92 12.64 -15.12 -27.36
CA VAL A 92 14.00 -15.24 -26.83
C VAL A 92 14.77 -13.92 -26.98
N SER A 93 14.66 -13.26 -28.14
CA SER A 93 15.28 -11.95 -28.37
C SER A 93 14.72 -10.88 -27.43
N LYS A 94 13.42 -10.89 -27.16
CA LYS A 94 12.77 -10.00 -26.19
C LYS A 94 13.25 -10.24 -24.76
N TRP A 95 13.42 -11.50 -24.36
CA TRP A 95 13.94 -11.87 -23.05
C TRP A 95 15.41 -11.44 -22.86
N GLU A 96 16.27 -11.67 -23.86
CA GLU A 96 17.69 -11.25 -23.80
C GLU A 96 17.88 -9.72 -23.82
N ASN A 97 16.94 -8.98 -24.40
CA ASN A 97 16.98 -7.51 -24.44
C ASN A 97 16.19 -6.86 -23.29
N GLY A 98 15.58 -7.67 -22.42
CA GLY A 98 14.78 -7.17 -21.30
C GLY A 98 13.55 -6.37 -21.77
N VAL A 99 12.94 -6.69 -22.91
CA VAL A 99 11.72 -6.07 -23.46
C VAL A 99 10.54 -7.06 -23.32
N SER A 100 9.43 -6.64 -22.73
CA SER A 100 8.29 -7.52 -22.35
C SER A 100 7.00 -7.04 -22.97
N HIS A 101 7.05 -5.98 -23.77
CA HIS A 101 5.92 -5.44 -24.51
C HIS A 101 6.34 -5.23 -25.96
N SER A 102 5.45 -5.63 -26.88
CA SER A 102 5.33 -4.98 -28.19
C SER A 102 4.92 -3.53 -28.00
#